data_AF-A0AAV7FK63-F1
#
_entry.id   AF-A0AAV7FK63-F1
#
_cell.length_a   1.000
_cell.length_b   1.000
_cell.length_c   1.000
_cell.angle_alpha   90.00
_cell.angle_beta   90.00
_cell.angle_gamma   90.00
#
_symmetry.space_group_name_H-M   'P 1'
#
loop_
_entity.id
_entity.type
_entity.pdbx_description
1 polymer ?
#
loop_
_entity_poly.entity_id
_entity_poly.type
_entity_poly.pdbx_seq_one_letter_code
_entity_poly.pdbx_strand_id
1 'polypeptide(L)'
;MSVSAQRIFHSTPLFFTGTQRAYLPPHFVVLPSHSCYKPDARVRSPAAAAAPIIPMAVDLSGGKMVVELVGAFNDLTERMGEISTTFSSQLLFRSLKLTIPLLHSLPYSSDGRPPLSRALSVACLLADLQMDAEVISAGLLREAVEAGVLTMLEVKSQISSSTGHLLHENLRMKNAPSKVDVLDDESASALRKFCLAYYDIRAVILELVLKLDTMRNIDHLPQHQQQTLSLEVMKIYAPLAHAVGAGTISLELEDIAFQYLFPYSYYYLDEWLRSHETEKMSHIKVCKDQLIQVLNRDSELEELVDDISIKSRYKSRFSTMKKLLRDGRRPEEVNDLLGLRIILNPKPGSDLMQRGLRACYRTSKVIRSMWKEITDRTKDYITNPKANGYRSLHLVVDVGKHGMVGRALMEIQIRTKEMDMMADAGAAAHSLYKGGLTDPQEVMSSLFTSLVHSFYDINVS
;
A
#
# COMPACT_ATOMS: atom_id res chain seq x y z
N MET A 1 39.42 11.32 39.91
CA MET A 1 39.03 11.81 41.25
C MET A 1 37.92 12.83 40.99
N SER A 2 36.63 12.56 41.24
CA SER A 2 35.94 12.46 42.55
C SER A 2 36.12 13.78 43.33
N VAL A 3 35.09 14.53 43.79
CA VAL A 3 33.82 14.22 44.51
C VAL A 3 32.81 15.36 44.18
N SER A 4 31.57 15.16 43.70
CA SER A 4 30.25 14.86 44.37
C SER A 4 29.61 15.95 45.28
N ALA A 5 28.26 15.86 45.39
CA ALA A 5 27.29 16.62 46.23
C ALA A 5 26.62 17.86 45.56
N GLN A 6 25.31 18.15 45.72
CA GLN A 6 24.22 17.43 46.42
C GLN A 6 22.81 17.80 45.87
N ARG A 7 21.79 16.97 46.16
CA ARG A 7 20.36 17.19 45.80
C ARG A 7 19.66 18.12 46.79
N ILE A 8 18.63 18.84 46.35
CA ILE A 8 17.48 19.22 47.20
C ILE A 8 16.17 18.94 46.44
N PHE A 9 15.25 18.24 47.09
CA PHE A 9 13.85 18.02 46.68
C PHE A 9 12.95 19.05 47.38
N HIS A 10 11.86 19.48 46.75
CA HIS A 10 10.70 19.99 47.48
C HIS A 10 9.36 19.60 46.83
N SER A 11 8.65 18.69 47.49
CA SER A 11 7.19 18.72 47.60
C SER A 11 6.78 19.86 48.58
N THR A 12 5.53 20.31 48.74
CA THR A 12 4.24 19.57 48.84
C THR A 12 3.05 20.55 48.53
N PRO A 13 1.74 20.34 48.88
CA PRO A 13 0.65 20.62 47.94
C PRO A 13 -0.32 21.77 48.33
N LEU A 14 -1.32 22.04 47.50
CA LEU A 14 -2.51 22.83 47.86
C LEU A 14 -3.81 22.11 47.46
N PHE A 15 -4.61 21.75 48.46
CA PHE A 15 -6.05 21.50 48.33
C PHE A 15 -6.79 22.80 48.63
N PHE A 16 -7.87 23.13 47.90
CA PHE A 16 -9.10 23.63 48.52
C PHE A 16 -10.29 23.53 47.55
N THR A 17 -11.35 22.98 48.12
CA THR A 17 -12.73 22.79 47.69
C THR A 17 -13.47 24.07 47.26
N GLY A 18 -14.44 23.95 46.33
CA GLY A 18 -15.39 25.04 46.03
C GLY A 18 -16.40 24.69 44.92
N THR A 19 -17.68 24.64 45.24
CA THR A 19 -18.78 24.26 44.33
C THR A 19 -19.49 25.47 43.69
N GLN A 20 -19.89 25.39 42.41
CA GLN A 20 -21.31 25.52 41.99
C GLN A 20 -21.59 25.35 40.47
N ARG A 21 -22.80 24.84 40.21
CA ARG A 21 -23.64 24.72 38.98
C ARG A 21 -23.65 25.94 38.03
N ALA A 22 -24.10 25.90 36.76
CA ALA A 22 -24.83 24.91 35.92
C ALA A 22 -24.36 25.06 34.43
N TYR A 23 -24.96 24.58 33.32
CA TYR A 23 -26.26 23.95 32.97
C TYR A 23 -26.10 22.98 31.78
N LEU A 24 -27.01 22.00 31.64
CA LEU A 24 -27.25 21.19 30.42
C LEU A 24 -28.67 20.60 30.45
N PRO A 25 -29.47 20.77 29.37
CA PRO A 25 -30.57 19.84 29.06
C PRO A 25 -30.76 19.61 27.54
N PRO A 26 -31.64 18.67 27.10
CA PRO A 26 -31.76 17.28 27.53
C PRO A 26 -31.86 16.31 26.31
N HIS A 27 -32.34 15.07 26.54
CA HIS A 27 -32.63 14.00 25.56
C HIS A 27 -31.47 13.08 25.12
N PHE A 28 -31.01 12.26 26.06
CA PHE A 28 -30.59 10.88 25.74
C PHE A 28 -31.73 9.92 26.06
N VAL A 29 -32.12 9.09 25.10
CA VAL A 29 -33.03 7.96 25.33
C VAL A 29 -32.19 6.72 25.63
N VAL A 30 -32.36 6.19 26.83
CA VAL A 30 -31.82 4.89 27.27
C VAL A 30 -32.78 3.78 26.82
N LEU A 31 -32.26 2.59 26.47
CA LEU A 31 -32.84 1.24 26.71
C LEU A 31 -31.95 0.17 25.98
N PRO A 32 -31.90 -1.10 26.43
CA PRO A 32 -31.22 -1.50 27.67
C PRO A 32 -30.19 -2.64 27.45
N SER A 33 -29.35 -2.89 28.46
CA SER A 33 -28.48 -4.07 28.54
C SER A 33 -29.07 -5.19 29.43
N HIS A 34 -28.57 -6.41 29.21
CA HIS A 34 -28.68 -7.64 30.02
C HIS A 34 -29.97 -8.48 29.95
N SER A 35 -29.77 -9.73 29.51
CA SER A 35 -30.11 -10.89 30.35
C SER A 35 -28.86 -11.78 30.48
N CYS A 36 -28.82 -12.62 31.51
CA CYS A 36 -27.62 -13.31 32.01
C CYS A 36 -27.88 -14.82 32.22
N TYR A 37 -26.93 -15.51 32.86
CA TYR A 37 -26.88 -16.94 33.25
C TYR A 37 -26.58 -17.96 32.14
N LYS A 38 -25.77 -19.01 32.41
CA LYS A 38 -24.70 -19.26 33.41
C LYS A 38 -23.91 -20.51 32.94
N PRO A 39 -22.67 -20.75 33.40
CA PRO A 39 -21.93 -21.96 33.04
C PRO A 39 -22.36 -23.16 33.89
N ASP A 40 -22.36 -24.36 33.31
CA ASP A 40 -22.50 -25.60 34.07
C ASP A 40 -21.38 -26.57 33.64
N ALA A 41 -20.55 -26.96 34.60
CA ALA A 41 -19.35 -27.76 34.36
C ALA A 41 -19.62 -29.22 34.74
N ARG A 42 -19.51 -30.15 33.78
CA ARG A 42 -19.40 -31.58 34.08
C ARG A 42 -18.22 -32.21 33.35
N VAL A 43 -17.31 -32.73 34.16
CA VAL A 43 -16.15 -33.51 33.74
C VAL A 43 -16.61 -34.80 33.05
N ARG A 44 -16.08 -35.07 31.85
CA ARG A 44 -15.96 -36.43 31.30
C ARG A 44 -14.57 -36.59 30.68
N SER A 45 -13.93 -37.71 31.00
CA SER A 45 -12.64 -38.15 30.49
C SER A 45 -12.69 -38.54 29.00
N PRO A 46 -11.56 -38.55 28.27
CA PRO A 46 -11.55 -38.75 26.83
C PRO A 46 -11.79 -40.23 26.47
N ALA A 47 -12.80 -40.47 25.64
CA ALA A 47 -12.93 -41.73 24.91
C ALA A 47 -12.36 -41.53 23.49
N ALA A 48 -11.48 -42.43 23.06
CA ALA A 48 -10.93 -42.39 21.71
C ALA A 48 -12.04 -42.60 20.67
N ALA A 49 -12.24 -41.61 19.80
CA ALA A 49 -13.13 -41.69 18.64
C ALA A 49 -12.30 -41.52 17.36
N ALA A 50 -12.58 -42.36 16.37
CA ALA A 50 -11.74 -42.52 15.19
C ALA A 50 -11.69 -41.26 14.30
N ALA A 51 -10.59 -41.14 13.54
CA ALA A 51 -10.44 -40.09 12.54
C ALA A 51 -11.59 -40.14 11.50
N PRO A 52 -12.15 -38.99 11.10
CA PRO A 52 -13.15 -38.95 10.05
C PRO A 52 -12.50 -39.33 8.71
N ILE A 53 -13.06 -40.34 8.06
CA ILE A 53 -12.69 -40.71 6.69
C ILE A 53 -13.14 -39.56 5.77
N ILE A 54 -12.19 -38.88 5.14
CA ILE A 54 -12.46 -37.84 4.15
C ILE A 54 -13.08 -38.51 2.92
N PRO A 55 -14.29 -38.11 2.47
CA PRO A 55 -14.90 -38.71 1.30
C PRO A 55 -14.24 -38.20 0.02
N MET A 56 -13.61 -39.14 -0.69
CA MET A 56 -13.46 -39.28 -2.15
C MET A 56 -13.08 -38.05 -3.00
N ALA A 57 -12.08 -38.27 -3.87
CA ALA A 57 -11.58 -37.32 -4.85
C ALA A 57 -12.69 -36.64 -5.67
N VAL A 58 -12.61 -35.31 -5.78
CA VAL A 58 -13.37 -34.55 -6.76
C VAL A 58 -12.83 -34.92 -8.14
N ASP A 59 -13.69 -35.48 -8.98
CA ASP A 59 -13.38 -35.85 -10.36
C ASP A 59 -13.28 -34.57 -11.23
N LEU A 60 -12.20 -33.82 -11.02
CA LEU A 60 -11.84 -32.62 -11.77
C LEU A 60 -11.47 -33.03 -13.20
N SER A 61 -12.46 -33.01 -14.09
CA SER A 61 -12.23 -33.29 -15.50
C SER A 61 -11.07 -32.44 -16.04
N GLY A 62 -10.08 -33.09 -16.65
CA GLY A 62 -8.82 -32.43 -17.05
C GLY A 62 -9.02 -31.19 -17.93
N GLY A 63 -10.13 -31.11 -18.67
CA GLY A 63 -10.53 -29.92 -19.42
C GLY A 63 -10.73 -28.68 -18.55
N LYS A 64 -11.26 -28.79 -17.32
CA LYS A 64 -11.41 -27.65 -16.40
C LYS A 64 -10.06 -27.09 -15.98
N MET A 65 -9.13 -27.95 -15.57
CA MET A 65 -7.77 -27.53 -15.19
C MET A 65 -7.03 -26.88 -16.36
N VAL A 66 -7.22 -27.37 -17.60
CA VAL A 66 -6.62 -26.77 -18.80
C VAL A 66 -7.21 -25.37 -19.07
N VAL A 67 -8.53 -25.18 -18.96
CA VAL A 67 -9.17 -23.86 -19.13
C VAL A 67 -8.67 -22.88 -18.07
N GLU A 68 -8.60 -23.30 -16.81
CA GLU A 68 -8.12 -22.47 -15.70
C GLU A 68 -6.62 -22.12 -15.85
N LEU A 69 -5.79 -23.08 -16.27
CA LEU A 69 -4.37 -22.85 -16.53
C LEU A 69 -4.16 -21.85 -17.68
N VAL A 70 -4.91 -21.99 -18.78
CA VAL A 70 -4.83 -21.06 -19.92
C VAL A 70 -5.35 -19.67 -19.54
N GLY A 71 -6.46 -19.60 -18.78
CA GLY A 71 -7.00 -18.33 -18.27
C GLY A 71 -5.99 -17.60 -17.37
N ALA A 72 -5.51 -18.27 -16.31
CA ALA A 72 -4.51 -17.71 -15.39
C ALA A 72 -3.21 -17.32 -16.11
N PHE A 73 -2.77 -18.08 -17.11
CA PHE A 73 -1.58 -17.74 -17.90
C PHE A 73 -1.79 -16.49 -18.76
N ASN A 74 -2.95 -16.37 -19.42
CA ASN A 74 -3.29 -15.20 -20.23
C ASN A 74 -3.42 -13.95 -19.35
N ASP A 75 -4.15 -14.03 -18.23
CA ASP A 75 -4.35 -12.92 -17.29
C ASP A 75 -3.01 -12.38 -16.74
N LEU A 76 -2.06 -13.26 -16.44
CA LEU A 76 -0.72 -12.87 -15.98
C LEU A 76 0.12 -12.26 -17.11
N THR A 77 0.10 -12.85 -18.32
CA THR A 77 0.90 -12.31 -19.44
C THR A 77 0.35 -10.98 -19.96
N GLU A 78 -0.97 -10.75 -19.94
CA GLU A 78 -1.59 -9.46 -20.28
C GLU A 78 -1.16 -8.37 -19.30
N ARG A 79 -1.20 -8.64 -17.98
CA ARG A 79 -0.77 -7.69 -16.93
C ARG A 79 0.72 -7.33 -17.01
N MET A 80 1.57 -8.30 -17.36
CA MET A 80 3.01 -8.07 -17.53
C MET A 80 3.37 -7.26 -18.79
N GLY A 81 2.52 -7.26 -19.82
CA GLY A 81 2.76 -6.52 -21.07
C GLY A 81 4.11 -6.87 -21.73
N GLU A 82 4.85 -5.84 -22.15
CA GLU A 82 6.12 -5.98 -22.89
C GLU A 82 7.26 -6.65 -22.10
N ILE A 83 7.10 -6.89 -20.79
CA ILE A 83 8.09 -7.56 -19.93
C ILE A 83 8.12 -9.09 -20.16
N SER A 84 7.12 -9.63 -20.87
CA SER A 84 7.01 -11.08 -21.14
C SER A 84 7.99 -11.57 -22.20
N THR A 85 9.22 -11.88 -21.78
CA THR A 85 10.16 -12.66 -22.60
C THR A 85 9.68 -14.11 -22.77
N THR A 86 10.16 -14.81 -23.80
CA THR A 86 9.90 -16.25 -24.00
C THR A 86 10.28 -17.09 -22.77
N PHE A 87 11.37 -16.72 -22.08
CA PHE A 87 11.79 -17.37 -20.84
C PHE A 87 10.81 -17.09 -19.69
N SER A 88 10.39 -15.83 -19.51
CA SER A 88 9.39 -15.42 -18.52
C SER A 88 8.08 -16.21 -18.69
N SER A 89 7.59 -16.30 -19.93
CA SER A 89 6.40 -17.08 -20.29
C SER A 89 6.56 -18.57 -19.95
N GLN A 90 7.68 -19.19 -20.32
CA GLN A 90 7.92 -20.61 -20.03
C GLN A 90 8.00 -20.89 -18.53
N LEU A 91 8.61 -19.99 -17.74
CA LEU A 91 8.71 -20.13 -16.30
C LEU A 91 7.34 -20.07 -15.64
N LEU A 92 6.51 -19.06 -15.97
CA LEU A 92 5.15 -18.93 -15.45
C LEU A 92 4.26 -20.11 -15.82
N PHE A 93 4.32 -20.57 -17.06
CA PHE A 93 3.55 -21.74 -17.52
C PHE A 93 3.94 -23.01 -16.74
N ARG A 94 5.24 -23.22 -16.47
CA ARG A 94 5.71 -24.34 -15.62
C ARG A 94 5.22 -24.20 -14.18
N SER A 95 5.30 -23.00 -13.59
CA SER A 95 4.83 -22.72 -12.24
C SER A 95 3.33 -22.95 -12.09
N LEU A 96 2.50 -22.46 -13.01
CA LEU A 96 1.06 -22.72 -13.04
C LEU A 96 0.74 -24.21 -13.20
N LYS A 97 1.40 -24.89 -14.16
CA LYS A 97 1.21 -26.33 -14.41
C LYS A 97 1.53 -27.19 -13.19
N LEU A 98 2.53 -26.81 -12.39
CA LEU A 98 2.87 -27.49 -11.15
C LEU A 98 1.89 -27.12 -10.02
N THR A 99 1.54 -25.84 -9.89
CA THR A 99 0.80 -25.30 -8.74
C THR A 99 -0.69 -25.65 -8.77
N ILE A 100 -1.36 -25.48 -9.91
CA ILE A 100 -2.82 -25.68 -10.05
C ILE A 100 -3.30 -27.04 -9.52
N PRO A 101 -2.76 -28.20 -9.97
CA PRO A 101 -3.24 -29.50 -9.48
C PRO A 101 -2.92 -29.73 -7.99
N LEU A 102 -1.80 -29.20 -7.48
CA LEU A 102 -1.46 -29.31 -6.06
C LEU A 102 -2.46 -28.52 -5.20
N LEU A 103 -2.72 -27.26 -5.52
CA LEU A 103 -3.58 -26.39 -4.72
C LEU A 103 -5.07 -26.76 -4.80
N HIS A 104 -5.55 -27.40 -5.87
CA HIS A 104 -6.90 -27.98 -5.94
C HIS A 104 -7.11 -29.14 -4.95
N SER A 105 -6.04 -29.86 -4.59
CA SER A 105 -6.12 -30.99 -3.67
C SER A 105 -6.07 -30.59 -2.18
N LEU A 106 -5.75 -29.33 -1.89
CA LEU A 106 -5.60 -28.82 -0.53
C LEU A 106 -6.94 -28.42 0.11
N PRO A 107 -7.06 -28.50 1.44
CA PRO A 107 -8.19 -27.91 2.15
C PRO A 107 -8.20 -26.39 2.00
N TYR A 108 -9.35 -25.78 2.28
CA TYR A 108 -9.50 -24.33 2.29
C TYR A 108 -8.56 -23.68 3.30
N SER A 109 -8.02 -22.51 2.94
CA SER A 109 -7.14 -21.71 3.79
C SER A 109 -7.89 -21.19 5.04
N SER A 110 -7.16 -20.72 6.05
CA SER A 110 -7.75 -20.25 7.32
C SER A 110 -8.71 -19.08 7.17
N ASP A 111 -8.61 -18.34 6.07
CA ASP A 111 -9.47 -17.23 5.66
C ASP A 111 -10.74 -17.68 4.91
N GLY A 112 -10.95 -18.98 4.74
CA GLY A 112 -12.09 -19.54 4.02
C GLY A 112 -12.01 -19.46 2.50
N ARG A 113 -10.85 -19.11 1.91
CA ARG A 113 -10.64 -19.12 0.46
C ARG A 113 -9.98 -20.43 -0.01
N PRO A 114 -10.22 -20.87 -1.27
CA PRO A 114 -9.43 -21.93 -1.89
C PRO A 114 -7.96 -21.47 -2.03
N PRO A 115 -6.96 -22.31 -1.67
CA PRO A 115 -5.54 -21.92 -1.74
C PRO A 115 -5.11 -21.46 -3.15
N LEU A 116 -5.68 -22.07 -4.20
CA LEU A 116 -5.43 -21.68 -5.58
C LEU A 116 -5.92 -20.24 -5.87
N SER A 117 -7.10 -19.86 -5.39
CA SER A 117 -7.63 -18.51 -5.58
C SER A 117 -6.73 -17.46 -4.92
N ARG A 118 -6.19 -17.78 -3.73
CA ARG A 118 -5.22 -16.93 -3.04
C ARG A 118 -3.88 -16.82 -3.77
N ALA A 119 -3.32 -17.95 -4.22
CA ALA A 119 -2.07 -17.97 -4.98
C ALA A 119 -2.17 -17.17 -6.30
N LEU A 120 -3.29 -17.30 -7.02
CA LEU A 120 -3.57 -16.52 -8.23
C LEU A 120 -3.75 -15.02 -7.92
N SER A 121 -4.47 -14.66 -6.85
CA SER A 121 -4.61 -13.27 -6.40
C SER A 121 -3.25 -12.61 -6.11
N VAL A 122 -2.37 -13.30 -5.38
CA VAL A 122 -0.99 -12.86 -5.10
C VAL A 122 -0.18 -12.72 -6.40
N ALA A 123 -0.29 -13.68 -7.32
CA ALA A 123 0.41 -13.63 -8.60
C ALA A 123 -0.04 -12.45 -9.47
N CYS A 124 -1.35 -12.17 -9.54
CA CYS A 124 -1.88 -11.01 -10.25
C CYS A 124 -1.41 -9.68 -9.64
N LEU A 125 -1.34 -9.57 -8.31
CA LEU A 125 -0.82 -8.37 -7.66
C LEU A 125 0.68 -8.16 -7.95
N LEU A 126 1.47 -9.23 -8.03
CA LEU A 126 2.89 -9.15 -8.43
C LEU A 126 3.05 -8.79 -9.92
N ALA A 127 2.15 -9.26 -10.79
CA ALA A 127 2.12 -8.87 -12.20
C ALA A 127 1.70 -7.39 -12.38
N ASP A 128 0.72 -6.90 -11.62
CA ASP A 128 0.30 -5.49 -11.62
C ASP A 128 1.42 -4.54 -11.14
N LEU A 129 2.30 -5.03 -10.26
CA LEU A 129 3.53 -4.36 -9.81
C LEU A 129 4.70 -4.52 -10.79
N GLN A 130 4.50 -5.18 -11.93
CA GLN A 130 5.50 -5.42 -12.97
C GLN A 130 6.73 -6.20 -12.47
N MET A 131 6.52 -7.13 -11.53
CA MET A 131 7.59 -8.00 -11.01
C MET A 131 8.04 -9.03 -12.05
N ASP A 132 9.25 -9.55 -11.88
CA ASP A 132 9.78 -10.60 -12.75
C ASP A 132 9.02 -11.94 -12.60
N ALA A 133 9.16 -12.80 -13.62
CA ALA A 133 8.50 -14.10 -13.63
C ALA A 133 8.99 -15.03 -12.50
N GLU A 134 10.16 -14.77 -11.89
CA GLU A 134 10.68 -15.56 -10.77
C GLU A 134 9.93 -15.25 -9.47
N VAL A 135 9.65 -13.96 -9.23
CA VAL A 135 8.85 -13.48 -8.09
C VAL A 135 7.38 -13.87 -8.24
N ILE A 136 6.80 -13.71 -9.43
CA ILE A 136 5.41 -14.14 -9.68
C ILE A 136 5.30 -15.67 -9.48
N SER A 137 6.29 -16.44 -9.97
CA SER A 137 6.38 -17.88 -9.72
C SER A 137 6.53 -18.21 -8.23
N ALA A 138 7.36 -17.47 -7.49
CA ALA A 138 7.51 -17.62 -6.05
C ALA A 138 6.19 -17.36 -5.32
N GLY A 139 5.40 -16.37 -5.74
CA GLY A 139 4.06 -16.09 -5.24
C GLY A 139 3.07 -17.24 -5.47
N LEU A 140 3.03 -17.79 -6.69
CA LEU A 140 2.17 -18.95 -7.02
C LEU A 140 2.50 -20.18 -6.15
N LEU A 141 3.78 -20.53 -6.08
CA LEU A 141 4.26 -21.74 -5.39
C LEU A 141 4.18 -21.61 -3.85
N ARG A 142 3.92 -20.41 -3.33
CA ARG A 142 4.05 -20.06 -1.91
C ARG A 142 3.16 -20.89 -0.99
N GLU A 143 1.89 -21.04 -1.36
CA GLU A 143 0.90 -21.81 -0.58
C GLU A 143 1.23 -23.32 -0.63
N ALA A 144 1.70 -23.83 -1.78
CA ALA A 144 2.06 -25.24 -1.94
C ALA A 144 3.27 -25.64 -1.08
N VAL A 145 4.26 -24.76 -0.98
CA VAL A 145 5.41 -24.94 -0.07
C VAL A 145 4.99 -24.81 1.40
N GLU A 146 4.08 -23.88 1.73
CA GLU A 146 3.63 -23.69 3.12
C GLU A 146 2.75 -24.85 3.62
N ALA A 147 1.96 -25.46 2.73
CA ALA A 147 1.19 -26.68 3.01
C ALA A 147 2.06 -27.96 3.01
N GLY A 148 3.35 -27.88 2.68
CA GLY A 148 4.26 -29.02 2.66
C GLY A 148 4.06 -30.02 1.51
N VAL A 149 3.22 -29.70 0.52
CA VAL A 149 2.99 -30.53 -0.68
C VAL A 149 4.02 -30.28 -1.79
N LEU A 150 4.88 -29.28 -1.62
CA LEU A 150 6.02 -29.01 -2.50
C LEU A 150 7.26 -28.64 -1.69
N THR A 151 8.38 -29.32 -1.92
CA THR A 151 9.64 -29.06 -1.21
C THR A 151 10.50 -28.00 -1.90
N MET A 152 11.38 -27.36 -1.13
CA MET A 152 12.36 -26.40 -1.69
C MET A 152 13.34 -27.03 -2.70
N LEU A 153 13.58 -28.35 -2.63
CA LEU A 153 14.41 -29.05 -3.61
C LEU A 153 13.67 -29.27 -4.94
N GLU A 154 12.37 -29.56 -4.89
CA GLU A 154 11.52 -29.65 -6.07
C GLU A 154 11.35 -28.30 -6.75
N VAL A 155 11.14 -27.21 -6.00
CA VAL A 155 11.12 -25.85 -6.57
C VAL A 155 12.41 -25.56 -7.36
N LYS A 156 13.59 -25.83 -6.76
CA LYS A 156 14.89 -25.53 -7.39
C LYS A 156 15.17 -26.36 -8.63
N SER A 157 14.66 -27.59 -8.69
CA SER A 157 14.89 -28.52 -9.81
C SER A 157 13.82 -28.44 -10.91
N GLN A 158 12.55 -28.22 -10.55
CA GLN A 158 11.42 -28.21 -11.49
C GLN A 158 11.08 -26.81 -12.03
N ILE A 159 11.42 -25.74 -11.30
CA ILE A 159 11.11 -24.35 -11.68
C ILE A 159 12.40 -23.58 -11.97
N SER A 160 13.05 -22.99 -10.96
CA SER A 160 14.38 -22.39 -11.07
C SER A 160 15.06 -22.29 -9.70
N SER A 161 16.40 -22.29 -9.69
CA SER A 161 17.16 -22.12 -8.44
C SER A 161 16.83 -20.76 -7.79
N SER A 162 16.76 -19.68 -8.59
CA SER A 162 16.46 -18.32 -8.12
C SER A 162 15.08 -18.21 -7.48
N THR A 163 14.03 -18.77 -8.09
CA THR A 163 12.68 -18.86 -7.50
C THR A 163 12.72 -19.58 -6.14
N GLY A 164 13.52 -20.65 -6.04
CA GLY A 164 13.75 -21.35 -4.77
C GLY A 164 14.60 -20.57 -3.74
N HIS A 165 15.44 -19.62 -4.16
CA HIS A 165 16.12 -18.71 -3.24
C HIS A 165 15.15 -17.62 -2.73
N LEU A 166 14.37 -17.00 -3.60
CA LEU A 166 13.35 -16.00 -3.26
C LEU A 166 12.32 -16.54 -2.25
N LEU A 167 11.79 -17.74 -2.49
CA LEU A 167 10.88 -18.42 -1.58
C LEU A 167 11.49 -18.69 -0.19
N HIS A 168 12.74 -19.14 -0.16
CA HIS A 168 13.45 -19.41 1.09
C HIS A 168 13.68 -18.13 1.92
N GLU A 169 14.00 -17.02 1.26
CA GLU A 169 14.14 -15.72 1.93
C GLU A 169 12.81 -15.17 2.44
N ASN A 170 11.75 -15.24 1.62
CA ASN A 170 10.41 -14.84 2.03
C ASN A 170 9.92 -15.64 3.28
N LEU A 171 10.08 -16.97 3.27
CA LEU A 171 9.75 -17.83 4.42
C LEU A 171 10.52 -17.45 5.70
N ARG A 172 11.77 -16.99 5.56
CA ARG A 172 12.56 -16.48 6.70
C ARG A 172 12.09 -15.10 7.16
N MET A 173 11.70 -14.23 6.23
CA MET A 173 11.22 -12.87 6.51
C MET A 173 9.86 -12.88 7.22
N LYS A 174 8.91 -13.75 6.82
CA LYS A 174 7.60 -13.94 7.48
C LYS A 174 7.74 -14.15 9.00
N ASN A 175 8.82 -14.80 9.43
CA ASN A 175 9.11 -15.13 10.84
C ASN A 175 10.11 -14.16 11.50
N ALA A 176 10.40 -13.00 10.90
CA ALA A 176 11.29 -12.00 11.48
C ALA A 176 10.61 -11.09 12.53
N PRO A 177 9.35 -10.62 12.34
CA PRO A 177 8.66 -9.77 13.33
C PRO A 177 8.44 -10.44 14.68
N SER A 178 8.23 -11.76 14.72
CA SER A 178 8.01 -12.52 15.97
C SER A 178 9.25 -12.61 16.90
N LYS A 179 10.38 -12.00 16.51
CA LYS A 179 11.64 -11.98 17.26
C LYS A 179 11.94 -10.61 17.89
N VAL A 180 11.03 -9.66 17.72
CA VAL A 180 11.23 -8.24 17.94
C VAL A 180 10.01 -7.70 18.68
N ASP A 181 10.21 -6.83 19.67
CA ASP A 181 9.06 -6.12 20.25
C ASP A 181 8.57 -5.05 19.26
N VAL A 182 7.42 -5.32 18.64
CA VAL A 182 6.78 -4.41 17.69
C VAL A 182 6.27 -3.15 18.40
N LEU A 183 6.03 -3.17 19.71
CA LEU A 183 5.63 -1.98 20.46
C LEU A 183 6.77 -0.96 20.60
N ASP A 184 8.03 -1.40 20.55
CA ASP A 184 9.19 -0.50 20.53
C ASP A 184 9.52 -0.02 19.11
N ASP A 185 9.60 1.30 18.94
CA ASP A 185 9.89 1.94 17.66
C ASP A 185 11.36 1.82 17.24
N GLU A 186 12.29 1.70 18.20
CA GLU A 186 13.71 1.44 17.90
C GLU A 186 13.89 0.01 17.36
N SER A 187 13.31 -0.97 18.04
CA SER A 187 13.26 -2.37 17.62
C SER A 187 12.59 -2.55 16.25
N ALA A 188 11.43 -1.95 16.02
CA ALA A 188 10.78 -1.97 14.71
C ALA A 188 11.64 -1.28 13.63
N SER A 189 12.31 -0.17 13.96
CA SER A 189 13.25 0.55 13.07
C SER A 189 14.46 -0.30 12.68
N ALA A 190 15.06 -0.98 13.66
CA ALA A 190 16.17 -1.90 13.45
C ALA A 190 15.77 -3.08 12.55
N LEU A 191 14.56 -3.65 12.76
CA LEU A 191 14.03 -4.70 11.91
C LEU A 191 13.83 -4.24 10.45
N ARG A 192 13.25 -3.05 10.21
CA ARG A 192 13.11 -2.50 8.85
C ARG A 192 14.47 -2.34 8.15
N LYS A 193 15.48 -1.83 8.85
CA LYS A 193 16.87 -1.71 8.34
C LYS A 193 17.48 -3.08 8.05
N PHE A 194 17.31 -4.05 8.95
CA PHE A 194 17.79 -5.42 8.75
C PHE A 194 17.14 -6.07 7.53
N CYS A 195 15.82 -5.95 7.36
CA CYS A 195 15.11 -6.53 6.23
C CYS A 195 15.62 -6.01 4.88
N LEU A 196 15.85 -4.70 4.77
CA LEU A 196 16.40 -4.08 3.56
C LEU A 196 17.87 -4.45 3.30
N ALA A 197 18.66 -4.67 4.35
CA ALA A 197 20.08 -4.95 4.25
C ALA A 197 20.44 -6.43 4.03
N TYR A 198 19.55 -7.35 4.41
CA TYR A 198 19.85 -8.78 4.47
C TYR A 198 19.10 -9.67 3.46
N TYR A 199 17.89 -9.29 3.03
CA TYR A 199 17.08 -10.06 2.08
C TYR A 199 17.10 -9.44 0.68
N ASP A 200 16.90 -10.25 -0.37
CA ASP A 200 16.61 -9.75 -1.72
C ASP A 200 15.34 -8.88 -1.67
N ILE A 201 15.42 -7.66 -2.21
CA ILE A 201 14.30 -6.73 -2.30
C ILE A 201 13.08 -7.34 -3.00
N ARG A 202 13.30 -8.29 -3.93
CA ARG A 202 12.26 -9.07 -4.59
C ARG A 202 11.49 -9.97 -3.62
N ALA A 203 12.19 -10.60 -2.67
CA ALA A 203 11.56 -11.39 -1.59
C ALA A 203 10.85 -10.50 -0.56
N VAL A 204 11.34 -9.27 -0.33
CA VAL A 204 10.66 -8.24 0.47
C VAL A 204 9.34 -7.82 -0.17
N ILE A 205 9.33 -7.53 -1.48
CA ILE A 205 8.11 -7.16 -2.21
C ILE A 205 7.08 -8.31 -2.22
N LEU A 206 7.54 -9.55 -2.39
CA LEU A 206 6.69 -10.73 -2.23
C LEU A 206 6.03 -10.79 -0.85
N GLU A 207 6.77 -10.55 0.23
CA GLU A 207 6.20 -10.52 1.59
C GLU A 207 5.19 -9.39 1.77
N LEU A 208 5.44 -8.22 1.18
CA LEU A 208 4.52 -7.08 1.23
C LEU A 208 3.19 -7.36 0.51
N VAL A 209 3.23 -8.05 -0.63
CA VAL A 209 2.00 -8.48 -1.33
C VAL A 209 1.26 -9.57 -0.55
N LEU A 210 1.97 -10.56 0.01
CA LEU A 210 1.37 -11.58 0.87
C LEU A 210 0.71 -10.97 2.12
N LYS A 211 1.35 -9.95 2.71
CA LYS A 211 0.79 -9.20 3.84
C LYS A 211 -0.42 -8.36 3.41
N LEU A 212 -0.41 -7.74 2.23
CA LEU A 212 -1.57 -7.00 1.70
C LEU A 212 -2.78 -7.92 1.46
N ASP A 213 -2.57 -9.08 0.83
CA ASP A 213 -3.62 -10.09 0.67
C ASP A 213 -4.17 -10.56 2.03
N THR A 214 -3.30 -10.75 3.02
CA THR A 214 -3.72 -11.11 4.38
C THR A 214 -4.54 -9.99 5.04
N MET A 215 -4.13 -8.72 4.91
CA MET A 215 -4.85 -7.57 5.47
C MET A 215 -6.21 -7.35 4.82
N ARG A 216 -6.34 -7.57 3.51
CA ARG A 216 -7.61 -7.51 2.78
C ARG A 216 -8.64 -8.56 3.22
N ASN A 217 -8.19 -9.66 3.83
CA ASN A 217 -9.02 -10.79 4.24
C ASN A 217 -8.93 -11.06 5.76
N ILE A 218 -8.57 -10.05 6.55
CA ILE A 218 -8.24 -10.17 7.99
C ILE A 218 -9.44 -10.51 8.89
N ASP A 219 -10.68 -10.32 8.41
CA ASP A 219 -11.93 -10.48 9.18
C ASP A 219 -12.10 -11.88 9.83
N HIS A 220 -11.50 -12.92 9.26
CA HIS A 220 -11.54 -14.28 9.83
C HIS A 220 -10.77 -14.42 11.15
N LEU A 221 -9.86 -13.49 11.46
CA LEU A 221 -9.02 -13.54 12.66
C LEU A 221 -9.77 -12.96 13.88
N PRO A 222 -9.53 -13.48 15.10
CA PRO A 222 -10.01 -12.85 16.33
C PRO A 222 -9.48 -11.41 16.48
N GLN A 223 -10.29 -10.52 17.07
CA GLN A 223 -9.99 -9.08 17.21
C GLN A 223 -8.57 -8.76 17.75
N HIS A 224 -8.07 -9.53 18.73
CA HIS A 224 -6.72 -9.32 19.25
C HIS A 224 -5.63 -9.55 18.18
N GLN A 225 -5.79 -10.55 17.33
CA GLN A 225 -4.87 -10.85 16.22
C GLN A 225 -5.00 -9.81 15.11
N GLN A 226 -6.22 -9.35 14.82
CA GLN A 226 -6.46 -8.24 13.89
C GLN A 226 -5.68 -6.99 14.34
N GLN A 227 -5.74 -6.64 15.63
CA GLN A 227 -4.99 -5.51 16.19
C GLN A 227 -3.47 -5.71 16.17
N THR A 228 -2.97 -6.89 16.57
CA THR A 228 -1.53 -7.19 16.52
C THR A 228 -0.98 -7.11 15.10
N LEU A 229 -1.65 -7.74 14.13
CA LEU A 229 -1.22 -7.72 12.73
C LEU A 229 -1.31 -6.32 12.12
N SER A 230 -2.34 -5.55 12.47
CA SER A 230 -2.47 -4.16 12.00
C SER A 230 -1.39 -3.25 12.58
N LEU A 231 -0.98 -3.46 13.82
CA LEU A 231 0.15 -2.75 14.43
C LEU A 231 1.48 -3.10 13.75
N GLU A 232 1.70 -4.39 13.50
CA GLU A 232 2.86 -4.92 12.76
C GLU A 232 2.91 -4.33 11.34
N VAL A 233 1.76 -4.21 10.66
CA VAL A 233 1.66 -3.56 9.35
C VAL A 233 1.95 -2.07 9.42
N MET A 234 1.32 -1.34 10.34
CA MET A 234 1.51 0.10 10.50
C MET A 234 2.97 0.47 10.82
N LYS A 235 3.64 -0.33 11.68
CA LYS A 235 5.02 -0.05 12.09
C LYS A 235 6.08 -0.64 11.17
N ILE A 236 5.89 -1.84 10.61
CA ILE A 236 6.95 -2.54 9.85
C ILE A 236 6.64 -2.49 8.35
N TYR A 237 5.54 -3.11 7.92
CA TYR A 237 5.33 -3.40 6.49
C TYR A 237 4.94 -2.18 5.66
N ALA A 238 4.08 -1.28 6.15
CA ALA A 238 3.73 -0.07 5.41
C ALA A 238 4.95 0.86 5.18
N PRO A 239 5.78 1.18 6.19
CA PRO A 239 7.01 1.94 5.97
C PRO A 239 8.06 1.18 5.12
N LEU A 240 8.11 -0.15 5.20
CA LEU A 240 8.98 -0.97 4.36
C LEU A 240 8.55 -0.95 2.89
N ALA A 241 7.24 -1.02 2.61
CA ALA A 241 6.66 -0.82 1.28
C ALA A 241 6.97 0.57 0.73
N HIS A 242 6.88 1.62 1.56
CA HIS A 242 7.29 2.96 1.17
C HIS A 242 8.77 3.02 0.78
N ALA A 243 9.64 2.38 1.58
CA ALA A 243 11.07 2.37 1.36
C ALA A 243 11.47 1.72 0.03
N VAL A 244 10.95 0.53 -0.28
CA VAL A 244 11.22 -0.18 -1.56
C VAL A 244 10.54 0.45 -2.79
N GLY A 245 9.77 1.52 -2.59
CA GLY A 245 9.06 2.24 -3.65
C GLY A 245 7.65 1.70 -3.97
N ALA A 246 7.18 0.66 -3.30
CA ALA A 246 5.83 0.11 -3.45
C ALA A 246 4.77 1.00 -2.77
N GLY A 247 4.69 2.26 -3.17
CA GLY A 247 3.88 3.31 -2.54
C GLY A 247 2.38 3.02 -2.54
N THR A 248 1.87 2.35 -3.57
CA THR A 248 0.47 1.92 -3.64
C THR A 248 0.14 0.88 -2.56
N ILE A 249 1.00 -0.14 -2.39
CA ILE A 249 0.87 -1.15 -1.31
C ILE A 249 0.96 -0.47 0.05
N SER A 250 1.94 0.44 0.23
CA SER A 250 2.13 1.19 1.47
C SER A 250 0.86 1.92 1.91
N LEU A 251 0.26 2.70 1.01
CA LEU A 251 -0.96 3.48 1.30
C LEU A 251 -2.18 2.59 1.59
N GLU A 252 -2.30 1.43 0.95
CA GLU A 252 -3.41 0.50 1.19
C GLU A 252 -3.23 -0.27 2.50
N LEU A 253 -2.02 -0.76 2.79
CA LEU A 253 -1.65 -1.34 4.08
C LEU A 253 -1.92 -0.37 5.24
N GLU A 254 -1.57 0.91 5.07
CA GLU A 254 -1.86 1.98 6.03
C GLU A 254 -3.37 2.17 6.26
N ASP A 255 -4.18 2.25 5.21
CA ASP A 255 -5.62 2.49 5.33
C ASP A 255 -6.34 1.32 6.03
N ILE A 256 -6.01 0.08 5.63
CA ILE A 256 -6.58 -1.12 6.26
C ILE A 256 -6.11 -1.23 7.72
N ALA A 257 -4.80 -1.08 8.00
CA ALA A 257 -4.31 -1.13 9.38
C ALA A 257 -4.94 -0.04 10.27
N PHE A 258 -5.17 1.16 9.73
CA PHE A 258 -5.87 2.24 10.43
C PHE A 258 -7.31 1.86 10.79
N GLN A 259 -8.04 1.17 9.91
CA GLN A 259 -9.41 0.67 10.15
C GLN A 259 -9.49 -0.24 11.38
N TYR A 260 -8.57 -1.19 11.53
CA TYR A 260 -8.62 -2.17 12.63
C TYR A 260 -7.98 -1.66 13.93
N LEU A 261 -7.00 -0.75 13.85
CA LEU A 261 -6.42 -0.11 15.04
C LEU A 261 -7.35 0.93 15.67
N PHE A 262 -8.05 1.72 14.86
CA PHE A 262 -8.87 2.85 15.32
C PHE A 262 -10.25 2.91 14.63
N PRO A 263 -11.10 1.87 14.78
CA PRO A 263 -12.33 1.71 13.98
C PRO A 263 -13.31 2.88 14.12
N TYR A 264 -13.47 3.44 15.33
CA TYR A 264 -14.34 4.62 15.53
C TYR A 264 -13.82 5.86 14.80
N SER A 265 -12.50 6.11 14.84
CA SER A 265 -11.87 7.23 14.14
C SER A 265 -11.90 7.05 12.62
N TYR A 266 -11.76 5.81 12.14
CA TYR A 266 -11.91 5.46 10.73
C TYR A 266 -13.35 5.71 10.26
N TYR A 267 -14.34 5.18 10.97
CA TYR A 267 -15.76 5.33 10.64
C TYR A 267 -16.21 6.80 10.63
N TYR A 268 -15.86 7.58 11.67
CA TYR A 268 -16.17 9.01 11.73
C TYR A 268 -15.57 9.79 10.55
N LEU A 269 -14.31 9.48 10.19
CA LEU A 269 -13.66 10.11 9.05
C LEU A 269 -14.31 9.68 7.73
N ASP A 270 -14.68 8.41 7.57
CA ASP A 270 -15.32 7.90 6.36
C ASP A 270 -16.72 8.51 6.14
N GLU A 271 -17.56 8.60 7.18
CA GLU A 271 -18.87 9.25 7.12
C GLU A 271 -18.72 10.74 6.76
N TRP A 272 -17.78 11.43 7.40
CA TRP A 272 -17.49 12.83 7.10
C TRP A 272 -16.98 13.03 5.66
N LEU A 273 -16.10 12.15 5.16
CA LEU A 273 -15.63 12.18 3.76
C LEU A 273 -16.79 12.01 2.78
N ARG A 274 -17.62 10.97 2.96
CA ARG A 274 -18.79 10.69 2.10
C ARG A 274 -19.78 11.85 2.08
N SER A 275 -20.05 12.49 3.23
CA SER A 275 -20.97 13.64 3.30
C SER A 275 -20.49 14.86 2.50
N HIS A 276 -19.16 15.03 2.35
CA HIS A 276 -18.57 16.10 1.54
C HIS A 276 -18.25 15.67 0.10
N GLU A 277 -18.32 14.37 -0.20
CA GLU A 277 -17.94 13.80 -1.49
C GLU A 277 -18.93 14.23 -2.58
N THR A 278 -20.24 14.22 -2.33
CA THR A 278 -21.25 14.44 -3.37
C THR A 278 -21.19 15.86 -3.97
N GLU A 279 -21.15 16.89 -3.12
CA GLU A 279 -21.06 18.28 -3.58
C GLU A 279 -19.71 18.55 -4.25
N LYS A 280 -18.61 18.15 -3.60
CA LYS A 280 -17.27 18.46 -4.09
C LYS A 280 -16.88 17.63 -5.33
N MET A 281 -17.37 16.38 -5.51
CA MET A 281 -17.19 15.60 -6.74
C MET A 281 -17.82 16.30 -7.95
N SER A 282 -19.00 16.89 -7.80
CA SER A 282 -19.64 17.64 -8.89
C SER A 282 -18.75 18.81 -9.34
N HIS A 283 -18.11 19.49 -8.38
CA HIS A 283 -17.20 20.59 -8.63
C HIS A 283 -15.89 20.13 -9.30
N ILE A 284 -15.25 19.06 -8.79
CA ILE A 284 -14.07 18.44 -9.44
C ILE A 284 -14.39 18.07 -10.88
N LYS A 285 -15.55 17.45 -11.14
CA LYS A 285 -15.92 17.02 -12.49
C LYS A 285 -15.95 18.20 -13.45
N VAL A 286 -16.57 19.31 -13.05
CA VAL A 286 -16.56 20.56 -13.83
C VAL A 286 -15.13 21.11 -14.00
N CYS A 287 -14.32 21.18 -12.94
CA CYS A 287 -12.93 21.64 -13.04
C CYS A 287 -12.07 20.75 -13.94
N LYS A 288 -12.25 19.42 -13.89
CA LYS A 288 -11.59 18.43 -14.74
C LYS A 288 -12.00 18.61 -16.19
N ASP A 289 -13.29 18.70 -16.47
CA ASP A 289 -13.81 18.81 -17.84
C ASP A 289 -13.36 20.14 -18.49
N GLN A 290 -13.33 21.24 -17.71
CA GLN A 290 -12.72 22.51 -18.12
C GLN A 290 -11.22 22.38 -18.40
N LEU A 291 -10.47 21.73 -17.51
CA LEU A 291 -9.02 21.57 -17.65
C LEU A 291 -8.64 20.73 -18.87
N ILE A 292 -9.38 19.64 -19.14
CA ILE A 292 -9.21 18.83 -20.37
C ILE A 292 -9.42 19.71 -21.61
N GLN A 293 -10.49 20.52 -21.63
CA GLN A 293 -10.78 21.38 -22.78
C GLN A 293 -9.72 22.45 -23.03
N VAL A 294 -9.11 23.01 -21.97
CA VAL A 294 -8.06 24.02 -22.12
C VAL A 294 -6.73 23.38 -22.53
N LEU A 295 -6.34 22.26 -21.91
CA LEU A 295 -5.10 21.56 -22.26
C LEU A 295 -5.12 21.01 -23.70
N ASN A 296 -6.26 20.46 -24.15
CA ASN A 296 -6.41 19.94 -25.52
C ASN A 296 -6.50 21.06 -26.60
N ARG A 297 -6.56 22.33 -26.21
CA ARG A 297 -6.51 23.50 -27.12
C ARG A 297 -5.15 24.21 -27.11
N ASP A 298 -4.22 23.74 -26.29
CA ASP A 298 -2.90 24.36 -26.16
C ASP A 298 -1.95 23.80 -27.22
N SER A 299 -1.64 24.61 -28.24
CA SER A 299 -0.84 24.17 -29.39
C SER A 299 0.58 23.73 -29.01
N GLU A 300 1.18 24.29 -27.95
CA GLU A 300 2.49 23.83 -27.47
C GLU A 300 2.38 22.43 -26.83
N LEU A 301 1.29 22.11 -26.13
CA LEU A 301 1.05 20.74 -25.65
C LEU A 301 0.76 19.77 -26.80
N GLU A 302 -0.04 20.16 -27.80
CA GLU A 302 -0.32 19.33 -28.98
C GLU A 302 0.95 18.93 -29.74
N GLU A 303 1.99 19.77 -29.76
CA GLU A 303 3.31 19.41 -30.29
C GLU A 303 4.11 18.46 -29.36
N LEU A 304 3.93 18.56 -28.05
CA LEU A 304 4.75 17.87 -27.04
C LEU A 304 4.20 16.50 -26.60
N VAL A 305 2.89 16.27 -26.59
CA VAL A 305 2.26 15.04 -26.07
C VAL A 305 1.28 14.40 -27.05
N ASP A 306 1.23 13.06 -27.07
CA ASP A 306 0.23 12.30 -27.83
C ASP A 306 -1.09 12.14 -27.07
N ASP A 307 -1.05 12.11 -25.73
CA ASP A 307 -2.22 11.93 -24.87
C ASP A 307 -2.06 12.64 -23.51
N ILE A 308 -3.20 13.05 -22.92
CA ILE A 308 -3.32 13.71 -21.61
C ILE A 308 -4.43 13.01 -20.80
N SER A 309 -4.01 12.13 -19.89
CA SER A 309 -4.92 11.45 -18.96
C SER A 309 -5.08 12.24 -17.65
N ILE A 310 -6.28 12.74 -17.35
CA ILE A 310 -6.60 13.36 -16.04
C ILE A 310 -7.41 12.41 -15.15
N LYS A 311 -6.78 11.92 -14.08
CA LYS A 311 -7.39 11.09 -13.03
C LYS A 311 -7.77 11.97 -11.82
N SER A 312 -8.94 11.75 -11.21
CA SER A 312 -9.27 12.34 -9.91
C SER A 312 -8.50 11.62 -8.80
N ARG A 313 -7.87 12.36 -7.89
CA ARG A 313 -7.14 11.84 -6.74
C ARG A 313 -7.87 12.19 -5.44
N TYR A 314 -8.24 11.16 -4.70
CA TYR A 314 -8.66 11.25 -3.31
C TYR A 314 -7.45 10.95 -2.40
N LYS A 315 -7.40 11.56 -1.22
CA LYS A 315 -6.43 11.17 -0.18
C LYS A 315 -6.94 9.94 0.56
N SER A 316 -6.06 9.03 0.95
CA SER A 316 -6.45 7.89 1.81
C SER A 316 -6.97 8.42 3.15
N ARG A 317 -7.80 7.62 3.84
CA ARG A 317 -8.36 7.99 5.14
C ARG A 317 -7.23 8.10 6.16
N PHE A 318 -6.28 7.17 6.15
CA PHE A 318 -5.10 7.28 7.01
C PHE A 318 -4.28 8.56 6.74
N SER A 319 -3.97 8.89 5.47
CA SER A 319 -3.26 10.14 5.14
C SER A 319 -4.03 11.39 5.58
N THR A 320 -5.36 11.36 5.51
CA THR A 320 -6.22 12.46 5.95
C THR A 320 -6.23 12.57 7.48
N MET A 321 -6.36 11.45 8.21
CA MET A 321 -6.26 11.41 9.68
C MET A 321 -4.89 11.88 10.17
N LYS A 322 -3.79 11.39 9.58
CA LYS A 322 -2.42 11.82 9.92
C LYS A 322 -2.25 13.34 9.76
N LYS A 323 -2.85 13.92 8.71
CA LYS A 323 -2.85 15.38 8.51
C LYS A 323 -3.70 16.12 9.54
N LEU A 324 -4.87 15.61 9.90
CA LEU A 324 -5.73 16.21 10.94
C LEU A 324 -5.03 16.30 12.28
N LEU A 325 -4.42 15.18 12.70
CA LEU A 325 -3.68 15.09 13.96
C LEU A 325 -2.47 16.04 13.98
N ARG A 326 -1.65 16.03 12.92
CA ARG A 326 -0.46 16.90 12.83
C ARG A 326 -0.81 18.39 12.77
N ASP A 327 -1.80 18.76 11.96
CA ASP A 327 -2.15 20.18 11.76
C ASP A 327 -2.97 20.73 12.95
N GLY A 328 -3.47 19.86 13.85
CA GLY A 328 -4.32 20.21 14.99
C GLY A 328 -5.72 20.69 14.61
N ARG A 329 -6.14 20.43 13.36
CA ARG A 329 -7.32 21.04 12.75
C ARG A 329 -8.54 20.14 12.84
N ARG A 330 -9.71 20.78 12.83
CA ARG A 330 -10.97 20.05 12.66
C ARG A 330 -11.11 19.55 11.20
N PRO A 331 -11.82 18.44 10.96
CA PRO A 331 -12.10 17.93 9.61
C PRO A 331 -12.52 19.02 8.61
N GLU A 332 -13.42 19.91 9.04
CA GLU A 332 -14.04 20.97 8.25
C GLU A 332 -13.03 21.98 7.66
N GLU A 333 -11.80 22.04 8.20
CA GLU A 333 -10.73 22.91 7.70
C GLU A 333 -9.84 22.24 6.64
N VAL A 334 -10.00 20.95 6.36
CA VAL A 334 -9.23 20.23 5.34
C VAL A 334 -9.80 20.48 3.95
N ASN A 335 -9.37 21.59 3.37
CA ASN A 335 -9.70 21.95 1.99
C ASN A 335 -8.99 21.03 0.96
N ASP A 336 -7.77 20.57 1.27
CA ASP A 336 -6.94 19.78 0.34
C ASP A 336 -7.35 18.29 0.23
N LEU A 337 -8.62 17.92 0.41
CA LEU A 337 -9.10 16.54 0.31
C LEU A 337 -8.99 15.96 -1.10
N LEU A 338 -9.05 16.84 -2.09
CA LEU A 338 -9.41 16.53 -3.45
C LEU A 338 -8.38 17.11 -4.41
N GLY A 339 -8.01 16.32 -5.40
CA GLY A 339 -7.00 16.71 -6.37
C GLY A 339 -7.18 16.09 -7.74
N LEU A 340 -6.40 16.60 -8.68
CA LEU A 340 -6.29 16.05 -10.03
C LEU A 340 -4.86 15.55 -10.25
N ARG A 341 -4.73 14.40 -10.89
CA ARG A 341 -3.46 13.85 -11.38
C ARG A 341 -3.48 13.89 -12.90
N ILE A 342 -2.58 14.69 -13.47
CA ILE A 342 -2.41 14.84 -14.91
C ILE A 342 -1.20 14.00 -15.32
N ILE A 343 -1.45 13.06 -16.23
CA ILE A 343 -0.47 12.13 -16.76
C ILE A 343 -0.28 12.46 -18.23
N LEU A 344 0.92 12.89 -18.58
CA LEU A 344 1.29 13.34 -19.91
C LEU A 344 2.03 12.22 -20.64
N ASN A 345 1.58 11.81 -21.82
CA ASN A 345 2.28 10.85 -22.67
C ASN A 345 3.08 11.61 -23.74
N PRO A 346 4.41 11.80 -23.60
CA PRO A 346 5.19 12.63 -24.52
C PRO A 346 5.37 11.94 -25.87
N LYS A 347 5.37 12.70 -26.97
CA LYS A 347 5.53 12.13 -28.32
C LYS A 347 6.89 11.42 -28.48
N PRO A 348 6.97 10.27 -29.18
CA PRO A 348 8.22 9.56 -29.41
C PRO A 348 9.21 10.41 -30.23
N GLY A 349 10.50 10.27 -29.93
CA GLY A 349 11.59 10.97 -30.59
C GLY A 349 12.90 10.90 -29.77
N SER A 350 14.00 11.42 -30.32
CA SER A 350 15.31 11.44 -29.65
C SER A 350 15.29 12.11 -28.26
N ASP A 351 14.43 13.13 -28.12
CA ASP A 351 14.43 14.03 -26.98
C ASP A 351 13.27 13.74 -26.00
N LEU A 352 12.77 12.50 -25.96
CA LEU A 352 11.57 12.08 -25.22
C LEU A 352 11.54 12.62 -23.78
N MET A 353 12.64 12.48 -23.04
CA MET A 353 12.76 12.97 -21.66
C MET A 353 12.58 14.50 -21.59
N GLN A 354 13.30 15.26 -22.41
CA GLN A 354 13.22 16.73 -22.41
C GLN A 354 11.84 17.22 -22.87
N ARG A 355 11.22 16.53 -23.85
CA ARG A 355 9.85 16.78 -24.30
C ARG A 355 8.84 16.60 -23.17
N GLY A 356 8.97 15.52 -22.40
CA GLY A 356 8.13 15.27 -21.21
C GLY A 356 8.30 16.33 -20.12
N LEU A 357 9.53 16.74 -19.83
CA LEU A 357 9.81 17.84 -18.88
C LEU A 357 9.17 19.15 -19.33
N ARG A 358 9.35 19.54 -20.60
CA ARG A 358 8.70 20.72 -21.19
C ARG A 358 7.18 20.65 -21.07
N ALA A 359 6.58 19.50 -21.36
CA ALA A 359 5.13 19.31 -21.26
C ALA A 359 4.61 19.51 -19.82
N CYS A 360 5.33 19.02 -18.80
CA CYS A 360 4.98 19.27 -17.39
C CYS A 360 4.98 20.77 -17.05
N TYR A 361 6.01 21.51 -17.46
CA TYR A 361 6.10 22.96 -17.20
C TYR A 361 5.16 23.79 -18.09
N ARG A 362 4.78 23.32 -19.27
CA ARG A 362 3.73 23.97 -20.08
C ARG A 362 2.37 23.79 -19.42
N THR A 363 2.04 22.56 -19.00
CA THR A 363 0.81 22.23 -18.28
C THR A 363 0.64 23.08 -17.02
N SER A 364 1.71 23.31 -16.24
CA SER A 364 1.65 24.16 -15.05
C SER A 364 1.39 25.64 -15.37
N LYS A 365 1.92 26.17 -16.49
CA LYS A 365 1.57 27.52 -16.98
C LYS A 365 0.11 27.64 -17.39
N VAL A 366 -0.45 26.62 -18.05
CA VAL A 366 -1.88 26.58 -18.44
C VAL A 366 -2.78 26.55 -17.20
N ILE A 367 -2.44 25.75 -16.18
CA ILE A 367 -3.17 25.73 -14.91
C ILE A 367 -3.15 27.10 -14.21
N ARG A 368 -1.99 27.78 -14.22
CA ARG A 368 -1.81 29.12 -13.63
C ARG A 368 -2.59 30.23 -14.35
N SER A 369 -3.02 30.04 -15.60
CA SER A 369 -3.92 30.99 -16.28
C SER A 369 -5.40 30.73 -15.98
N MET A 370 -5.76 29.52 -15.57
CA MET A 370 -7.12 29.15 -15.17
C MET A 370 -7.43 29.49 -13.70
N TRP A 371 -6.50 29.21 -12.79
CA TRP A 371 -6.71 29.31 -11.34
C TRP A 371 -5.54 29.97 -10.62
N LYS A 372 -5.85 30.66 -9.52
CA LYS A 372 -4.85 31.34 -8.70
C LYS A 372 -4.03 30.32 -7.91
N GLU A 373 -2.72 30.29 -8.15
CA GLU A 373 -1.77 29.45 -7.40
C GLU A 373 -1.54 29.97 -5.97
N ILE A 374 -1.36 29.03 -5.04
CA ILE A 374 -0.92 29.25 -3.67
C ILE A 374 0.57 28.84 -3.59
N THR A 375 1.44 29.82 -3.83
CA THR A 375 2.86 29.61 -4.11
C THR A 375 3.66 29.01 -2.95
N ASP A 376 3.23 29.22 -1.69
CA ASP A 376 3.83 28.61 -0.50
C ASP A 376 3.61 27.08 -0.39
N ARG A 377 2.71 26.53 -1.22
CA ARG A 377 2.34 25.10 -1.20
C ARG A 377 2.78 24.32 -2.44
N THR A 378 3.22 25.00 -3.50
CA THR A 378 3.72 24.36 -4.72
C THR A 378 5.07 23.69 -4.46
N LYS A 379 5.26 22.46 -5.00
CA LYS A 379 6.50 21.68 -4.86
C LYS A 379 6.94 21.12 -6.20
N ASP A 380 8.19 21.41 -6.58
CA ASP A 380 8.81 20.86 -7.78
C ASP A 380 9.66 19.63 -7.41
N TYR A 381 9.05 18.44 -7.47
CA TYR A 381 9.77 17.17 -7.35
C TYR A 381 10.35 16.68 -8.68
N ILE A 382 10.25 17.44 -9.78
CA ILE A 382 10.99 17.15 -11.02
C ILE A 382 12.43 17.65 -10.85
N THR A 383 12.59 18.91 -10.44
CA THR A 383 13.90 19.52 -10.15
C THR A 383 14.52 18.96 -8.87
N ASN A 384 13.71 18.70 -7.83
CA ASN A 384 14.18 18.15 -6.56
C ASN A 384 13.45 16.82 -6.25
N PRO A 385 13.80 15.70 -6.91
CA PRO A 385 13.18 14.40 -6.65
C PRO A 385 13.26 14.00 -5.19
N LYS A 386 12.26 13.26 -4.70
CA LYS A 386 12.38 12.63 -3.38
C LYS A 386 13.44 11.54 -3.40
N ALA A 387 13.98 11.20 -2.24
CA ALA A 387 15.00 10.16 -2.09
C ALA A 387 14.57 8.76 -2.59
N ASN A 388 13.26 8.46 -2.65
CA ASN A 388 12.71 7.25 -3.25
C ASN A 388 12.54 7.31 -4.79
N GLY A 389 13.10 8.32 -5.46
CA GLY A 389 13.01 8.53 -6.90
C GLY A 389 11.73 9.22 -7.38
N TYR A 390 10.77 9.52 -6.50
CA TYR A 390 9.49 10.14 -6.88
C TYR A 390 9.68 11.51 -7.57
N ARG A 391 9.06 11.67 -8.75
CA ARG A 391 9.06 12.89 -9.57
C ARG A 391 7.65 13.32 -9.97
N SER A 392 7.32 14.59 -9.75
CA SER A 392 6.05 15.25 -10.17
C SER A 392 6.09 16.75 -9.82
N LEU A 393 5.37 17.60 -10.57
CA LEU A 393 5.04 18.95 -10.10
C LEU A 393 3.76 18.88 -9.28
N HIS A 394 3.79 19.39 -8.05
CA HIS A 394 2.61 19.55 -7.19
C HIS A 394 2.26 21.03 -7.12
N LEU A 395 1.10 21.43 -7.65
CA LEU A 395 0.56 22.77 -7.48
C LEU A 395 -0.63 22.73 -6.53
N VAL A 396 -0.82 23.80 -5.75
CA VAL A 396 -2.08 24.05 -5.04
C VAL A 396 -2.71 25.30 -5.63
N VAL A 397 -3.96 25.18 -6.07
CA VAL A 397 -4.72 26.27 -6.69
C VAL A 397 -6.03 26.52 -5.95
N ASP A 398 -6.47 27.77 -5.94
CA ASP A 398 -7.81 28.14 -5.46
C ASP A 398 -8.81 28.03 -6.62
N VAL A 399 -9.74 27.07 -6.51
CA VAL A 399 -10.85 26.86 -7.46
C VAL A 399 -12.17 27.47 -6.97
N GLY A 400 -12.15 28.28 -5.91
CA GLY A 400 -13.35 28.94 -5.39
C GLY A 400 -13.98 29.89 -6.40
N LYS A 401 -15.32 29.89 -6.48
CA LYS A 401 -16.06 30.94 -7.22
C LYS A 401 -15.82 32.29 -6.55
N HIS A 402 -15.58 33.31 -7.35
CA HIS A 402 -15.32 34.67 -6.88
C HIS A 402 -16.47 35.17 -5.98
N GLY A 403 -16.22 35.29 -4.68
CA GLY A 403 -17.22 35.73 -3.68
C GLY A 403 -17.90 34.64 -2.84
N MET A 404 -17.60 33.35 -3.02
CA MET A 404 -18.07 32.32 -2.06
C MET A 404 -17.21 32.30 -0.79
N VAL A 405 -17.85 32.11 0.37
CA VAL A 405 -17.18 32.06 1.68
C VAL A 405 -16.55 30.69 1.90
N GLY A 406 -15.31 30.52 1.44
CA GLY A 406 -14.51 29.32 1.66
C GLY A 406 -13.42 29.17 0.61
N ARG A 407 -12.17 28.93 1.02
CA ARG A 407 -11.05 28.64 0.11
C ARG A 407 -11.15 27.20 -0.39
N ALA A 408 -11.70 27.01 -1.60
CA ALA A 408 -11.75 25.69 -2.23
C ALA A 408 -10.39 25.38 -2.85
N LEU A 409 -9.49 24.77 -2.07
CA LEU A 409 -8.14 24.43 -2.53
C LEU A 409 -8.15 23.07 -3.25
N MET A 410 -7.48 23.02 -4.41
CA MET A 410 -7.29 21.79 -5.17
C MET A 410 -5.81 21.52 -5.38
N GLU A 411 -5.37 20.30 -5.04
CA GLU A 411 -4.00 19.84 -5.29
C GLU A 411 -3.93 19.23 -6.71
N ILE A 412 -3.07 19.77 -7.57
CA ILE A 412 -2.86 19.26 -8.93
C ILE A 412 -1.45 18.67 -9.03
N GLN A 413 -1.37 17.39 -9.37
CA GLN A 413 -0.12 16.64 -9.57
C GLN A 413 0.09 16.44 -11.07
N ILE A 414 1.18 16.97 -11.63
CA ILE A 414 1.55 16.83 -13.04
C ILE A 414 2.76 15.90 -13.12
N ARG A 415 2.72 14.91 -14.01
CA ARG A 415 3.84 14.01 -14.28
C ARG A 415 3.74 13.37 -15.67
N THR A 416 4.84 12.86 -16.21
CA THR A 416 4.82 12.06 -17.44
C THR A 416 4.28 10.64 -17.15
N LYS A 417 3.91 9.87 -18.18
CA LYS A 417 3.55 8.45 -18.05
C LYS A 417 4.66 7.63 -17.39
N GLU A 418 5.91 7.87 -17.77
CA GLU A 418 7.11 7.27 -17.16
C GLU A 418 7.21 7.59 -15.66
N MET A 419 6.97 8.84 -15.27
CA MET A 419 6.93 9.27 -13.86
C MET A 419 5.69 8.75 -13.10
N ASP A 420 4.55 8.52 -13.77
CA ASP A 420 3.37 7.86 -13.21
C ASP A 420 3.72 6.40 -12.83
N MET A 421 4.34 5.68 -13.77
CA MET A 421 4.81 4.30 -13.58
C MET A 421 5.87 4.21 -12.47
N MET A 422 6.93 5.04 -12.50
CA MET A 422 7.96 5.05 -11.44
C MET A 422 7.39 5.39 -10.05
N ALA A 423 6.33 6.21 -9.97
CA ALA A 423 5.75 6.60 -8.70
C ALA A 423 4.72 5.59 -8.14
N ASP A 424 4.10 4.79 -9.01
CA ASP A 424 3.07 3.82 -8.60
C ASP A 424 3.67 2.39 -8.46
N ALA A 425 4.75 2.05 -9.19
CA ALA A 425 5.50 0.78 -9.13
C ALA A 425 6.89 0.86 -8.44
N GLY A 426 7.43 2.06 -8.23
CA GLY A 426 8.63 2.28 -7.43
C GLY A 426 9.98 2.02 -8.10
N ALA A 427 11.05 2.15 -7.31
CA ALA A 427 12.42 1.89 -7.75
C ALA A 427 12.64 0.42 -8.17
N ALA A 428 11.92 -0.52 -7.57
CA ALA A 428 12.04 -1.94 -7.87
C ALA A 428 11.73 -2.30 -9.34
N ALA A 429 10.67 -1.73 -9.92
CA ALA A 429 10.36 -1.90 -11.33
C ALA A 429 11.42 -1.25 -12.25
N HIS A 430 12.00 -0.12 -11.82
CA HIS A 430 12.98 0.62 -12.62
C HIS A 430 14.41 0.02 -12.57
N SER A 431 14.82 -0.62 -11.47
CA SER A 431 16.09 -1.38 -11.43
C SER A 431 16.09 -2.56 -12.41
N LEU A 432 14.93 -3.21 -12.60
CA LEU A 432 14.76 -4.26 -13.61
C LEU A 432 14.78 -3.69 -15.04
N TYR A 433 14.17 -2.52 -15.26
CA TYR A 433 14.09 -1.85 -16.58
C TYR A 433 15.46 -1.53 -17.22
N LYS A 434 16.51 -1.31 -16.42
CA LYS A 434 17.88 -1.08 -16.94
C LYS A 434 18.67 -2.35 -17.32
N GLY A 435 18.05 -3.53 -17.23
CA GLY A 435 18.61 -4.77 -17.76
C GLY A 435 19.64 -5.43 -16.86
N GLY A 436 19.19 -6.18 -15.86
CA GLY A 436 19.94 -7.29 -15.24
C GLY A 436 21.21 -6.96 -14.46
N LEU A 437 21.64 -5.69 -14.40
CA LEU A 437 22.84 -5.24 -13.70
C LEU A 437 22.56 -3.94 -12.94
N THR A 438 22.19 -4.06 -11.66
CA THR A 438 22.40 -3.00 -10.68
C THR A 438 23.05 -3.64 -9.46
N ASP A 439 24.17 -3.07 -9.01
CA ASP A 439 24.85 -3.55 -7.80
C ASP A 439 23.89 -3.37 -6.60
N PRO A 440 23.65 -4.42 -5.78
CA PRO A 440 22.88 -4.30 -4.54
C PRO A 440 23.32 -3.11 -3.68
N GLN A 441 24.60 -2.70 -3.72
CA GLN A 441 25.12 -1.54 -2.98
C GLN A 441 24.58 -0.18 -3.47
N GLU A 442 24.36 0.01 -4.78
CA GLU A 442 23.77 1.26 -5.30
C GLU A 442 22.29 1.37 -4.94
N VAL A 443 21.56 0.26 -5.10
CA VAL A 443 20.15 0.15 -4.70
C VAL A 443 20.04 0.41 -3.20
N MET A 444 20.85 -0.27 -2.38
CA MET A 444 20.97 -0.03 -0.94
C MET A 444 21.27 1.43 -0.59
N SER A 445 22.22 2.08 -1.26
CA SER A 445 22.57 3.49 -1.00
C SER A 445 21.39 4.45 -1.22
N SER A 446 20.65 4.27 -2.32
CA SER A 446 19.43 5.05 -2.59
C SER A 446 18.33 4.79 -1.55
N LEU A 447 18.14 3.52 -1.17
CA LEU A 447 17.15 3.10 -0.18
C LEU A 447 17.50 3.55 1.24
N PHE A 448 18.77 3.55 1.62
CA PHE A 448 19.23 4.03 2.93
C PHE A 448 18.98 5.54 3.08
N THR A 449 19.22 6.29 2.00
CA THR A 449 18.92 7.74 1.93
C THR A 449 17.41 8.00 2.06
N SER A 450 16.60 7.20 1.35
CA SER A 450 15.13 7.21 1.45
C SER A 450 14.62 6.88 2.85
N LEU A 451 15.19 5.84 3.48
CA LEU A 451 14.81 5.39 4.81
C LEU A 451 15.14 6.46 5.86
N VAL A 452 16.33 7.04 5.85
CA VAL A 452 16.74 8.10 6.79
C VAL A 452 15.80 9.31 6.68
N HIS A 453 15.37 9.70 5.48
CA HIS A 453 14.42 10.82 5.31
C HIS A 453 13.01 10.45 5.78
N SER A 454 12.53 9.23 5.47
CA SER A 454 11.25 8.73 6.01
C SER A 454 11.23 8.69 7.55
N PHE A 455 12.37 8.43 8.19
CA PHE A 455 12.51 8.55 9.64
C PHE A 455 12.47 10.00 10.15
N TYR A 456 13.03 10.97 9.43
CA TYR A 456 12.89 12.38 9.81
C TYR A 456 11.44 12.89 9.67
N ASP A 457 10.70 12.45 8.63
CA ASP A 457 9.25 12.71 8.44
C ASP A 457 8.35 11.92 9.44
N ILE A 458 8.93 11.08 10.32
CA ILE A 458 8.23 10.34 11.38
C ILE A 458 8.65 10.81 12.79
N ASN A 459 9.91 11.21 12.99
CA ASN A 459 10.44 11.62 14.29
C ASN A 459 10.58 13.15 14.48
N VAL A 460 10.31 13.96 13.46
CA VAL A 460 10.26 15.44 13.54
C VAL A 460 8.91 15.94 13.00
N SER A 461 7.81 15.29 13.37
CA SER A 461 6.44 15.61 12.91
C SER A 461 5.35 15.22 13.89
#